data_AF-A0A855WW74-F1
#
_entry.id   AF-A0A855WW74-F1
#
_cell.length_a   1.000
_cell.length_b   1.000
_cell.length_c   1.000
_cell.angle_alpha   90.00
_cell.angle_beta   90.00
_cell.angle_gamma   90.00
#
_symmetry.space_group_name_H-M   'P 1'
#
loop_
_entity.id
_entity.type
_entity.pdbx_description
1 polymer ?
#
loop_
_entity_poly.entity_id
_entity_poly.type
_entity_poly.pdbx_seq_one_letter_code
_entity_poly.pdbx_strand_id
1 'polypeptide(L)'
;MFNPFQKLKESLAKTKDNIFGKISQVISRRKIDDELIDEIEQILIEADVGVKATMRLIEAVKTKSRERNITDGEEVTALLKEEITAILSKEDAEIFPANPPKPVIWLVVGVNGVGKTTTIGKLA
;
A
#
# COMPACT_ATOMS: atom_id res chain seq x y z
N MET A 1 3.50 -4.49 27.20
CA MET A 1 4.22 -5.31 26.21
C MET A 1 4.23 -4.53 24.91
N PHE A 2 5.39 -4.30 24.28
CA PHE A 2 5.47 -3.56 23.01
C PHE A 2 4.73 -4.34 21.93
N ASN A 3 3.72 -3.75 21.29
CA ASN A 3 2.99 -4.35 20.18
C ASN A 3 3.33 -3.58 18.88
N PRO A 4 4.35 -4.04 18.11
CA PRO A 4 4.80 -3.36 16.89
C PRO A 4 3.68 -3.16 15.88
N PHE A 5 2.77 -4.14 15.78
CA PHE A 5 1.66 -4.10 14.83
C PHE A 5 0.62 -3.04 15.21
N GLN A 6 0.35 -2.87 16.51
CA GLN A 6 -0.53 -1.80 16.97
C GLN A 6 0.05 -0.41 16.66
N LYS A 7 1.34 -0.21 16.93
CA LYS A 7 2.02 1.06 16.61
C LYS A 7 2.01 1.36 15.10
N LEU A 8 2.20 0.33 14.27
CA LEU A 8 2.11 0.45 12.82
C LEU A 8 0.70 0.87 12.39
N LYS A 9 -0.34 0.18 12.89
CA LYS A 9 -1.75 0.48 12.61
C LYS A 9 -2.12 1.91 13.01
N GLU A 10 -1.66 2.38 14.16
CA GLU A 10 -1.87 3.76 14.63
C GLU A 10 -1.17 4.77 13.71
N SER A 11 0.08 4.50 13.30
CA SER A 11 0.83 5.39 12.41
C SER A 11 0.24 5.51 11.01
N LEU A 12 -0.41 4.44 10.51
CA LEU A 12 -1.02 4.38 9.19
C LEU A 12 -2.51 4.77 9.18
N ALA A 13 -3.11 5.08 10.34
CA ALA A 13 -4.54 5.35 10.46
C ALA A 13 -5.02 6.45 9.49
N LYS A 14 -4.31 7.58 9.43
CA LYS A 14 -4.64 8.69 8.53
C LYS A 14 -4.56 8.29 7.05
N THR A 15 -3.52 7.56 6.65
CA THR A 15 -3.35 7.09 5.27
C THR A 15 -4.46 6.10 4.90
N LYS A 16 -4.79 5.17 5.81
CA LYS A 16 -5.87 4.23 5.61
C LYS A 16 -7.21 4.94 5.41
N ASP A 17 -7.53 5.92 6.26
CA ASP A 17 -8.80 6.64 6.19
C ASP A 17 -8.89 7.50 4.92
N ASN A 18 -7.79 8.15 4.52
CA ASN A 18 -7.74 8.93 3.28
C ASN A 18 -7.96 8.09 2.02
N ILE A 19 -7.48 6.85 1.98
CA ILE A 19 -7.62 5.96 0.82
C ILE A 19 -8.91 5.17 0.92
N PHE A 20 -9.00 4.26 1.90
CA PHE A 20 -10.10 3.31 2.01
C PHE A 20 -11.39 3.96 2.52
N GLY A 21 -11.32 5.07 3.26
CA GLY A 21 -12.50 5.83 3.64
C GLY A 21 -13.16 6.47 2.42
N LYS A 22 -12.38 7.15 1.56
CA LYS A 22 -12.88 7.71 0.30
C LYS A 22 -13.40 6.62 -0.64
N ILE A 23 -12.66 5.52 -0.82
CA ILE A 23 -13.09 4.39 -1.66
C ILE A 23 -14.42 3.79 -1.14
N SER A 24 -14.55 3.62 0.18
CA SER A 24 -15.80 3.10 0.78
C SER A 24 -17.01 4.01 0.51
N GLN A 25 -16.80 5.33 0.40
CA GLN A 25 -17.87 6.28 0.10
C GLN A 25 -18.34 6.15 -1.35
N VAL A 26 -17.41 6.01 -2.31
CA VAL A 26 -17.76 5.93 -3.74
C VAL A 26 -18.35 4.57 -4.12
N ILE A 27 -17.90 3.46 -3.52
CA ILE A 27 -18.41 2.12 -3.84
C ILE A 27 -19.80 1.82 -3.26
N SER A 28 -20.24 2.58 -2.24
CA SER A 28 -21.43 2.24 -1.46
C SER A 28 -22.68 2.17 -2.33
N ARG A 29 -23.29 0.97 -2.40
CA ARG A 29 -24.50 0.68 -3.19
C ARG A 29 -24.34 0.94 -4.70
N ARG A 30 -23.11 0.99 -5.22
CA ARG A 30 -22.82 1.10 -6.65
C ARG A 30 -22.40 -0.24 -7.23
N LYS A 31 -22.72 -0.44 -8.51
CA LYS A 31 -22.13 -1.52 -9.31
C LYS A 31 -20.78 -1.08 -9.86
N ILE A 32 -19.96 -2.04 -10.22
CA ILE A 32 -18.74 -1.77 -10.97
C ILE A 32 -19.10 -1.28 -12.38
N ASP A 33 -18.78 -0.03 -12.65
CA ASP A 33 -18.84 0.63 -13.96
C ASP A 33 -17.54 1.42 -14.20
N ASP A 34 -17.37 1.97 -15.40
CA ASP A 34 -16.15 2.72 -15.73
C ASP A 34 -15.99 3.98 -14.88
N GLU A 35 -17.09 4.65 -14.52
CA GLU A 35 -17.08 5.86 -13.68
C GLU A 35 -16.55 5.57 -12.27
N LEU A 36 -17.02 4.49 -11.62
CA LEU A 36 -16.52 4.08 -10.31
C LEU A 36 -15.01 3.77 -10.37
N ILE A 37 -14.55 3.16 -11.45
CA ILE A 37 -13.14 2.84 -11.59
C ILE A 37 -12.30 4.11 -11.76
N ASP A 38 -12.76 5.08 -12.53
CA ASP A 38 -12.09 6.37 -12.70
C ASP A 38 -12.03 7.16 -11.37
N GLU A 39 -13.08 7.12 -10.56
CA GLU A 39 -13.09 7.71 -9.21
C GLU A 39 -12.06 7.04 -8.29
N ILE A 40 -11.95 5.71 -8.32
CA ILE A 40 -10.95 4.96 -7.55
C ILE A 40 -9.54 5.31 -8.03
N GLU A 41 -9.32 5.42 -9.34
CA GLU A 41 -8.04 5.85 -9.91
C GLU A 41 -7.64 7.22 -9.35
N GLN A 42 -8.54 8.20 -9.40
CA GLN A 42 -8.28 9.54 -8.88
C GLN A 42 -7.90 9.51 -7.39
N ILE A 43 -8.64 8.75 -6.57
CA ILE A 43 -8.34 8.61 -5.13
C ILE A 43 -6.92 8.06 -4.91
N LEU A 44 -6.51 7.06 -5.69
CA LEU A 44 -5.17 6.46 -5.58
C LEU A 44 -4.07 7.45 -6.00
N ILE A 45 -4.29 8.24 -7.06
CA ILE A 45 -3.34 9.28 -7.50
C ILE A 45 -3.20 10.37 -6.44
N GLU A 46 -4.31 10.87 -5.87
CA GLU A 46 -4.30 11.86 -4.79
C GLU A 46 -3.62 11.36 -3.52
N ALA A 47 -3.54 10.05 -3.33
CA ALA A 47 -2.94 9.41 -2.18
C ALA A 47 -1.44 9.07 -2.36
N ASP A 48 -0.77 9.69 -3.33
CA ASP A 48 0.66 9.50 -3.63
C ASP A 48 1.05 8.06 -4.01
N VAL A 49 0.11 7.25 -4.52
CA VAL A 49 0.41 5.89 -5.02
C VAL A 49 1.26 5.95 -6.30
N GLY A 50 1.09 7.01 -7.09
CA GLY A 50 1.80 7.25 -8.34
C GLY A 50 1.21 6.51 -9.53
N VAL A 51 1.31 7.13 -10.71
CA VAL A 51 0.62 6.70 -11.95
C VAL A 51 0.84 5.23 -12.29
N LYS A 52 2.10 4.78 -12.28
CA LYS A 52 2.43 3.40 -12.68
C LYS A 52 1.79 2.34 -11.77
N ALA A 53 1.80 2.57 -10.45
CA ALA A 53 1.24 1.64 -9.50
C ALA A 53 -0.29 1.68 -9.55
N THR A 54 -0.88 2.87 -9.65
CA THR A 54 -2.33 3.04 -9.82
C THR A 54 -2.83 2.31 -11.06
N MET A 55 -2.25 2.55 -12.23
CA MET A 55 -2.67 1.88 -13.47
C MET A 55 -2.64 0.35 -13.36
N ARG A 56 -1.59 -0.18 -12.73
CA ARG A 56 -1.48 -1.63 -12.47
C ARG A 56 -2.61 -2.14 -11.56
N LEU A 57 -2.95 -1.40 -10.50
CA LEU A 57 -4.03 -1.77 -9.58
C LEU A 57 -5.39 -1.74 -10.31
N ILE A 58 -5.65 -0.70 -11.09
CA ILE A 58 -6.90 -0.54 -11.82
C ILE A 58 -7.10 -1.63 -12.87
N GLU A 59 -6.08 -1.94 -13.68
CA GLU A 59 -6.18 -3.03 -14.64
C GLU A 59 -6.42 -4.39 -13.97
N ALA A 60 -5.74 -4.65 -12.85
CA ALA A 60 -5.91 -5.88 -12.11
C ALA A 60 -7.33 -6.00 -11.52
N VAL A 61 -7.88 -4.91 -10.98
CA VAL A 61 -9.28 -4.87 -10.52
C VAL A 61 -10.24 -5.11 -11.68
N LYS A 62 -10.13 -4.39 -12.80
CA LYS A 62 -11.00 -4.58 -13.97
C LYS A 62 -10.96 -6.03 -14.48
N THR A 63 -9.77 -6.62 -14.55
CA THR A 63 -9.57 -7.99 -15.05
C THR A 63 -10.17 -9.03 -14.08
N LYS A 64 -9.79 -8.98 -12.80
CA LYS A 64 -10.25 -9.94 -11.80
C LYS A 64 -11.74 -9.82 -11.50
N SER A 65 -12.30 -8.61 -11.56
CA SER A 65 -13.75 -8.43 -11.44
C SER A 65 -14.50 -9.15 -12.55
N ARG A 66 -14.01 -9.11 -13.80
CA ARG A 66 -14.60 -9.85 -14.92
C ARG A 66 -14.43 -11.36 -14.76
N GLU A 67 -13.24 -11.83 -14.39
CA GLU A 67 -12.97 -13.26 -14.19
C GLU A 67 -13.81 -13.90 -13.08
N ARG A 68 -14.01 -13.15 -11.99
CA ARG A 68 -14.75 -13.62 -10.80
C ARG A 68 -16.24 -13.26 -10.83
N ASN A 69 -16.74 -12.64 -11.91
CA ASN A 69 -18.10 -12.11 -12.03
C ASN A 69 -18.51 -11.19 -10.87
N ILE A 70 -17.56 -10.40 -10.38
CA ILE A 70 -17.81 -9.44 -9.31
C ILE A 70 -18.51 -8.23 -9.92
N THR A 71 -19.70 -7.93 -9.41
CA THR A 71 -20.51 -6.78 -9.86
C THR A 71 -20.77 -5.77 -8.76
N ASP A 72 -20.55 -6.15 -7.50
CA ASP A 72 -20.74 -5.30 -6.33
C ASP A 72 -19.49 -4.45 -6.06
N GLY A 73 -19.68 -3.14 -5.87
CA GLY A 73 -18.62 -2.22 -5.47
C GLY A 73 -17.96 -2.59 -4.14
N GLU A 74 -18.68 -3.22 -3.20
CA GLU A 74 -18.11 -3.60 -1.90
C GLU A 74 -16.97 -4.61 -2.03
N GLU A 75 -17.06 -5.51 -3.00
CA GLU A 75 -16.04 -6.52 -3.30
C GLU A 75 -14.78 -5.92 -3.95
N VAL A 76 -14.87 -4.73 -4.56
CA VAL A 76 -13.72 -4.01 -5.14
C VAL A 76 -12.67 -3.68 -4.07
N THR A 77 -13.11 -3.35 -2.86
CA THR A 77 -12.17 -3.05 -1.76
C THR A 77 -11.35 -4.28 -1.38
N ALA A 78 -11.94 -5.49 -1.44
CA ALA A 78 -11.22 -6.72 -1.17
C ALA A 78 -10.19 -7.02 -2.27
N LEU A 79 -10.58 -6.87 -3.54
CA LEU A 79 -9.68 -6.99 -4.69
C LEU A 79 -8.51 -6.01 -4.63
N LEU A 80 -8.77 -4.73 -4.33
CA LEU A 80 -7.71 -3.73 -4.19
C LEU A 80 -6.72 -4.10 -3.09
N LYS A 81 -7.20 -4.60 -1.94
CA LYS A 81 -6.31 -5.08 -0.87
C LYS A 81 -5.47 -6.25 -1.32
N GLU A 82 -6.06 -7.23 -2.01
CA GLU A 82 -5.35 -8.39 -2.57
C GLU A 82 -4.21 -7.92 -3.51
N GLU A 83 -4.49 -6.98 -4.41
CA GLU A 83 -3.51 -6.47 -5.36
C GLU A 83 -2.42 -5.63 -4.70
N ILE A 84 -2.77 -4.75 -3.76
CA ILE A 84 -1.78 -3.97 -3.00
C ILE A 84 -0.87 -4.93 -2.22
N THR A 85 -1.42 -5.95 -1.57
CA THR A 85 -0.63 -6.98 -0.89
C THR A 85 0.28 -7.72 -1.87
N ALA A 86 -0.19 -8.08 -3.06
CA ALA A 86 0.62 -8.74 -4.08
C ALA A 86 1.76 -7.86 -4.62
N ILE A 87 1.57 -6.53 -4.68
CA ILE A 87 2.64 -5.59 -5.02
C ILE A 87 3.69 -5.56 -3.90
N LEU A 88 3.26 -5.42 -2.65
CA LEU A 88 4.14 -5.26 -1.50
C LEU A 88 4.89 -6.55 -1.12
N SER A 89 4.27 -7.72 -1.33
CA SER A 89 4.87 -9.03 -0.99
C SER A 89 5.91 -9.50 -2.00
N LYS A 90 6.10 -8.78 -3.11
CA LYS A 90 7.04 -9.20 -4.17
C LYS A 90 8.50 -8.92 -3.83
N GLU A 91 8.75 -8.15 -2.76
CA GLU A 91 10.08 -7.82 -2.26
C GLU A 91 10.41 -8.64 -1.01
N ASP A 92 10.47 -9.97 -1.15
CA ASP A 92 11.16 -10.85 -0.19
C ASP A 92 12.69 -10.70 -0.35
N ALA A 93 13.19 -9.48 -0.25
CA ALA A 93 14.61 -9.30 -0.01
C ALA A 93 14.87 -9.79 1.41
N GLU A 94 15.67 -10.84 1.59
CA GLU A 94 16.28 -11.14 2.88
C GLU A 94 17.10 -9.90 3.29
N ILE A 95 16.47 -8.99 4.02
CA ILE A 95 17.06 -7.69 4.36
C ILE A 95 18.34 -7.93 5.18
N PHE A 96 18.40 -9.05 5.90
CA PHE A 96 19.55 -9.45 6.69
C PHE A 96 19.82 -10.95 6.55
N PRO A 97 21.00 -11.37 6.05
CA PRO A 97 21.40 -12.76 6.17
C PRO A 97 21.45 -13.14 7.64
N ALA A 98 21.03 -14.35 7.99
CA ALA A 98 20.89 -14.78 9.39
C ALA A 98 22.21 -14.71 10.20
N ASN A 99 23.36 -14.75 9.53
CA ASN A 99 24.67 -14.69 10.17
C ASN A 99 25.68 -13.94 9.29
N PRO A 100 25.62 -12.58 9.24
CA PRO A 100 26.54 -11.80 8.43
C PRO A 100 27.96 -11.84 9.01
N PRO A 101 29.02 -11.84 8.18
CA PRO A 101 30.38 -11.67 8.65
C PRO A 101 30.52 -10.33 9.38
N LYS A 102 31.28 -10.33 10.48
CA LYS A 102 31.45 -9.15 11.35
C LYS A 102 32.80 -8.46 11.10
N PRO A 103 32.86 -7.12 11.17
CA PRO A 103 31.76 -6.20 11.46
C PRO A 103 30.78 -6.04 10.29
N VAL A 104 29.49 -5.85 10.60
CA VAL A 104 28.49 -5.47 9.59
C VAL A 104 28.58 -3.97 9.37
N ILE A 105 28.89 -3.54 8.15
CA ILE A 105 29.07 -2.12 7.80
C ILE A 105 27.81 -1.62 7.10
N TRP A 106 27.16 -0.61 7.67
CA TRP A 106 25.94 0.02 7.12
C TRP A 106 26.27 1.40 6.57
N LEU A 107 26.10 1.59 5.26
CA LEU A 107 26.21 2.91 4.62
C LEU A 107 24.81 3.54 4.50
N VAL A 108 24.55 4.57 5.32
CA VAL A 108 23.25 5.29 5.30
C VAL A 108 23.36 6.55 4.44
N VAL A 109 22.58 6.62 3.36
CA VAL A 109 22.59 7.73 2.39
C VAL A 109 21.22 8.41 2.26
N GLY A 110 21.20 9.64 1.76
CA GLY A 110 19.96 10.43 1.55
C GLY A 110 20.20 11.94 1.66
N VAL A 111 19.23 12.76 1.25
CA VAL A 111 19.33 14.23 1.30
C VAL A 111 19.22 14.78 2.72
N ASN A 112 19.51 16.06 2.93
CA ASN A 112 19.39 16.69 4.25
C ASN A 112 17.92 16.75 4.70
N GLY A 113 17.65 16.49 5.99
CA GLY A 113 16.29 16.58 6.56
C GLY A 113 15.43 15.31 6.54
N VAL A 114 15.81 14.25 5.82
CA VAL A 114 15.00 12.99 5.73
C VAL A 114 15.12 12.05 6.95
N GLY A 115 15.76 12.50 8.02
CA GLY A 115 15.88 11.73 9.26
C GLY A 115 17.03 10.72 9.34
N LYS A 116 18.07 10.82 8.48
CA LYS A 116 19.25 9.91 8.49
C LYS A 116 19.83 9.67 9.89
N THR A 117 20.19 10.75 10.62
CA THR A 117 20.78 10.67 11.97
C THR A 117 19.81 10.09 12.98
N THR A 118 18.51 10.42 12.89
CA THR A 118 17.46 9.87 13.75
C THR A 118 17.27 8.37 13.52
N THR A 119 17.37 7.89 12.29
CA THR A 119 17.30 6.46 11.96
C THR A 119 18.52 5.72 12.50
N ILE A 120 19.73 6.27 12.37
CA ILE A 120 20.95 5.70 12.96
C ILE A 120 20.79 5.53 14.48
N GLY A 121 20.31 6.57 15.18
CA GLY A 121 20.09 6.50 16.62
C GLY A 121 18.95 5.55 17.07
N LYS A 122 18.03 5.17 16.18
CA LYS A 122 17.01 4.15 16.46
C LYS A 122 17.50 2.71 16.19
N LEU A 123 18.54 2.56 15.38
CA LEU A 123 19.15 1.27 15.04
C LEU A 123 20.23 0.84 16.03
N ALA A 124 20.94 1.80 16.66
CA ALA A 124 21.96 1.58 17.68
C ALA A 124 21.33 1.27 19.05
#